data_AF-A0A9P9CXX4-F1
#
_entry.id   AF-A0A9P9CXX4-F1
#
_cell.length_a   1.000
_cell.length_b   1.000
_cell.length_c   1.000
_cell.angle_alpha   90.00
_cell.angle_beta   90.00
_cell.angle_gamma   90.00
#
_symmetry.space_group_name_H-M   'P 1'
#
loop_
_entity.id
_entity.type
_entity.pdbx_description
1 polymer ?
#
loop_
_entity_poly.entity_id
_entity_poly.type
_entity_poly.pdbx_seq_one_letter_code
_entity_poly.pdbx_strand_id
1 'polypeptide(L)'
;MTPLVKEWADINHGEKPLNTPFVIGLHIMLESSKAFTWSDKSDRPNPVNCRISTLRGAIDIRSAVEEAISIEAAREGCRQEKAAKDSPRRLSYTLDRFTSHTYFDFYHQAPWVAGSHMAAFHGHAQRIGFRLLNKKGILGCTLHLYSFLSKVSGLCLRTTILDELMAIFGKAVFLGDGPQGLPPTKNFANRLYLFLGSRRLSFRNRNARVKAPLDLSQIPDRLTNLCILTHHSIDSHLKDRSFWSKLSPNEVVIRGGRIDRDATITKFFRRHTHAEIIQKTRTIVEAEFEGVHPIARINCFELYKYCLEMWDGVRRLYMFPGGMPSELVGTPLAEELRKPGFSSAYCMFVHSAEMVDMEICHKRGGPIRHSHHSLHLMGDVLSRTWEGKKIEDILWEKF
;
A
#
# COMPACT_ATOMS: atom_id res chain seq x y z
N MET A 1 -11.45 -29.40 -4.09
CA MET A 1 -11.84 -30.22 -2.92
C MET A 1 -11.18 -29.58 -1.71
N THR A 2 -11.96 -29.09 -0.75
CA THR A 2 -11.40 -28.41 0.44
C THR A 2 -10.61 -29.43 1.29
N PRO A 3 -9.57 -29.01 2.02
CA PRO A 3 -8.77 -29.92 2.85
C PRO A 3 -9.63 -30.76 3.80
N LEU A 4 -10.67 -30.16 4.38
CA LEU A 4 -11.62 -30.82 5.29
C LEU A 4 -12.47 -31.90 4.61
N VAL A 5 -12.88 -31.72 3.34
CA VAL A 5 -13.66 -32.73 2.61
C VAL A 5 -12.80 -33.94 2.26
N LYS A 6 -11.52 -33.72 1.93
CA LYS A 6 -10.57 -34.80 1.69
C LYS A 6 -10.25 -35.57 2.97
N GLU A 7 -9.98 -34.86 4.06
CA GLU A 7 -9.71 -35.48 5.36
C GLU A 7 -10.93 -36.24 5.91
N TRP A 8 -12.15 -35.70 5.74
CA TRP A 8 -13.40 -36.37 6.12
C TRP A 8 -13.65 -37.67 5.34
N ALA A 9 -13.32 -37.70 4.04
CA ALA A 9 -13.41 -38.91 3.25
C ALA A 9 -12.45 -40.00 3.76
N ASP A 10 -11.19 -39.63 4.05
CA ASP A 10 -10.18 -40.56 4.61
C ASP A 10 -10.60 -41.11 5.99
N ILE A 11 -11.30 -40.30 6.80
CA ILE A 11 -11.86 -40.71 8.11
C ILE A 11 -13.00 -41.71 7.94
N ASN A 12 -13.93 -41.47 7.01
CA ASN A 12 -15.09 -42.35 6.79
C ASN A 12 -14.69 -43.73 6.24
N HIS A 13 -13.51 -43.85 5.63
CA HIS A 13 -12.96 -45.14 5.19
C HIS A 13 -12.19 -45.89 6.28
N GLY A 14 -12.10 -45.35 7.50
CA GLY A 14 -11.49 -46.04 8.66
C GLY A 14 -9.97 -46.19 8.59
N GLU A 15 -9.31 -45.53 7.65
CA GLU A 15 -7.90 -45.80 7.34
C GLU A 15 -6.90 -45.02 8.20
N LYS A 16 -7.31 -43.96 8.92
CA LYS A 16 -6.40 -43.12 9.72
C LYS A 16 -7.03 -42.53 10.99
N PRO A 17 -6.28 -42.41 12.10
CA PRO A 17 -6.72 -41.65 13.27
C PRO A 17 -6.96 -40.18 12.88
N LEU A 18 -7.95 -39.54 13.53
CA LEU A 18 -8.23 -38.12 13.37
C LEU A 18 -6.95 -37.32 13.62
N ASN A 19 -6.49 -36.57 12.62
CA ASN A 19 -5.32 -35.73 12.81
C ASN A 19 -5.68 -34.54 13.73
N THR A 20 -4.76 -34.14 14.60
CA THR A 20 -4.98 -33.03 15.54
C THR A 20 -5.37 -31.70 14.85
N PRO A 21 -4.78 -31.32 13.70
CA PRO A 21 -5.21 -30.14 12.96
C PRO A 21 -6.70 -30.15 12.55
N PHE A 22 -7.23 -31.29 12.12
CA PHE A 22 -8.62 -31.45 11.71
C PHE A 22 -9.57 -31.23 12.88
N VAL A 23 -9.28 -31.87 14.03
CA VAL A 23 -10.07 -31.70 15.27
C VAL A 23 -10.05 -30.25 15.73
N ILE A 24 -8.87 -29.61 15.73
CA ILE A 24 -8.74 -28.18 16.08
C ILE A 24 -9.54 -27.32 15.10
N GLY A 25 -9.47 -27.60 13.80
CA GLY A 25 -10.23 -26.89 12.78
C GLY A 25 -11.73 -26.99 13.02
N LEU A 26 -12.28 -28.20 13.17
CA LEU A 26 -13.70 -28.37 13.47
C LEU A 26 -14.11 -27.63 14.75
N HIS A 27 -13.28 -27.68 15.80
CA HIS A 27 -13.55 -26.95 17.03
C HIS A 27 -13.59 -25.43 16.80
N ILE A 28 -12.62 -24.85 16.10
CA ILE A 28 -12.62 -23.42 15.75
C ILE A 28 -13.84 -23.06 14.92
N MET A 29 -14.22 -23.89 13.93
CA MET A 29 -15.40 -23.67 13.10
C MET A 29 -16.67 -23.63 13.96
N LEU A 30 -16.84 -24.58 14.87
CA LEU A 30 -18.00 -24.65 15.76
C LEU A 30 -18.04 -23.46 16.73
N GLU A 31 -16.93 -23.19 17.43
CA GLU A 31 -16.88 -22.13 18.43
C GLU A 31 -16.99 -20.73 17.81
N SER A 32 -16.37 -20.50 16.65
CA SER A 32 -16.55 -19.23 15.92
C SER A 32 -17.98 -19.05 15.43
N SER A 33 -18.63 -20.11 14.95
CA SER A 33 -20.03 -20.04 14.51
C SER A 33 -20.98 -19.74 15.68
N LYS A 34 -20.76 -20.37 16.84
CA LYS A 34 -21.52 -20.08 18.06
C LYS A 34 -21.32 -18.64 18.51
N ALA A 35 -20.07 -18.22 18.65
CA ALA A 35 -19.71 -16.87 19.11
C ALA A 35 -20.24 -15.79 18.17
N PHE A 36 -20.21 -16.02 16.85
CA PHE A 36 -20.71 -15.04 15.88
C PHE A 36 -22.23 -14.98 15.84
N THR A 37 -22.90 -16.14 15.89
CA THR A 37 -24.37 -16.18 15.85
C THR A 37 -24.96 -15.52 17.09
N TRP A 38 -24.30 -15.63 18.24
CA TRP A 38 -24.78 -15.11 19.53
C TRP A 38 -23.81 -14.05 20.09
N SER A 39 -23.36 -13.11 19.24
CA SER A 39 -22.21 -12.23 19.51
C SER A 39 -22.42 -11.17 20.60
N ASP A 40 -23.64 -11.02 21.11
CA ASP A 40 -23.95 -10.11 22.21
C ASP A 40 -25.00 -10.74 23.12
N LYS A 41 -25.05 -10.29 24.38
CA LYS A 41 -26.01 -10.72 25.42
C LYS A 41 -27.50 -10.51 25.05
N SER A 42 -27.80 -10.13 23.81
CA SER A 42 -29.14 -10.19 23.25
C SER A 42 -29.48 -11.63 22.88
N ASP A 43 -30.67 -12.10 23.26
CA ASP A 43 -31.24 -13.39 22.78
C ASP A 43 -31.60 -13.37 21.28
N ARG A 44 -30.94 -12.53 20.47
CA ARG A 44 -31.18 -12.36 19.04
C ARG A 44 -29.97 -12.84 18.25
N PRO A 45 -30.17 -13.69 17.23
CA PRO A 45 -29.10 -14.13 16.37
C PRO A 45 -28.56 -12.97 15.52
N ASN A 46 -27.26 -12.99 15.25
CA ASN A 46 -26.61 -12.05 14.34
C ASN A 46 -27.20 -12.19 12.93
N PRO A 47 -27.75 -11.10 12.33
CA PRO A 47 -28.40 -11.17 11.03
C PRO A 47 -27.42 -11.23 9.84
N VAL A 48 -26.11 -11.10 10.10
CA VAL A 48 -25.09 -11.02 9.04
C VAL A 48 -24.82 -12.41 8.46
N ASN A 49 -24.97 -12.55 7.14
CA ASN A 49 -24.54 -13.74 6.42
C ASN A 49 -23.08 -13.57 5.96
N CYS A 50 -22.14 -14.26 6.62
CA CYS A 50 -20.70 -14.10 6.34
C CYS A 50 -20.33 -14.42 4.89
N ARG A 51 -21.00 -15.42 4.27
CA ARG A 51 -20.75 -15.78 2.86
C ARG A 51 -21.17 -14.66 1.92
N ILE A 52 -22.34 -14.06 2.14
CA ILE A 52 -22.83 -12.93 1.34
C ILE A 52 -21.90 -11.72 1.50
N SER A 53 -21.48 -11.37 2.72
CA SER A 53 -20.53 -10.29 2.95
C SER A 53 -19.20 -10.53 2.22
N THR A 54 -18.67 -11.77 2.30
CA THR A 54 -17.45 -12.15 1.58
C THR A 54 -17.61 -12.04 0.06
N LEU A 55 -18.76 -12.44 -0.49
CA LEU A 55 -19.04 -12.34 -1.92
C LEU A 55 -19.10 -10.88 -2.39
N ARG A 56 -19.77 -10.01 -1.63
CA ARG A 56 -19.82 -8.57 -1.92
C ARG A 56 -18.41 -7.96 -1.94
N GLY A 57 -17.64 -8.17 -0.88
CA GLY A 57 -16.25 -7.69 -0.82
C GLY A 57 -15.39 -8.24 -1.97
N ALA A 58 -15.58 -9.49 -2.39
CA ALA A 58 -14.86 -10.05 -3.53
C ALA A 58 -15.25 -9.38 -4.87
N ILE A 59 -16.53 -9.02 -5.05
CA ILE A 59 -17.02 -8.27 -6.22
C ILE A 59 -16.42 -6.86 -6.23
N ASP A 60 -16.44 -6.18 -5.09
CA ASP A 60 -15.93 -4.80 -4.98
C ASP A 60 -14.42 -4.75 -5.25
N ILE A 61 -13.65 -5.67 -4.68
CA ILE A 61 -12.22 -5.80 -4.97
C ILE A 61 -11.99 -6.11 -6.44
N ARG A 62 -12.78 -7.02 -7.05
CA ARG A 62 -12.63 -7.36 -8.48
C ARG A 62 -12.84 -6.14 -9.35
N SER A 63 -13.89 -5.37 -9.10
CA SER A 63 -14.22 -4.14 -9.83
C SER A 63 -13.05 -3.14 -9.81
N ALA A 64 -12.53 -2.84 -8.61
CA ALA A 64 -11.40 -1.92 -8.44
C ALA A 64 -10.11 -2.42 -9.13
N VAL A 65 -9.86 -3.74 -9.09
CA VAL A 65 -8.72 -4.37 -9.77
C VAL A 65 -8.87 -4.27 -11.29
N GLU A 66 -10.06 -4.49 -11.83
CA GLU A 66 -10.36 -4.40 -13.27
C GLU A 66 -10.20 -2.98 -13.80
N GLU A 67 -10.65 -1.99 -13.03
CA GLU A 67 -10.42 -0.57 -13.35
C GLU A 67 -8.92 -0.25 -13.40
N ALA A 68 -8.14 -0.68 -12.40
CA ALA A 68 -6.69 -0.49 -12.39
C ALA A 68 -5.99 -1.17 -13.58
N ILE A 69 -6.44 -2.38 -13.96
CA ILE A 69 -5.94 -3.08 -15.16
C ILE A 69 -6.21 -2.27 -16.42
N SER A 70 -7.41 -1.69 -16.54
CA SER A 70 -7.81 -0.87 -17.68
C SER A 70 -6.94 0.38 -17.81
N ILE A 71 -6.73 1.09 -16.69
CA ILE A 71 -5.87 2.28 -16.62
C ILE A 71 -4.44 1.95 -17.08
N GLU A 72 -3.87 0.84 -16.57
CA GLU A 72 -2.51 0.42 -16.94
C GLU A 72 -2.40 0.00 -18.41
N ALA A 73 -3.42 -0.71 -18.92
CA ALA A 73 -3.46 -1.13 -20.32
C ALA A 73 -3.49 0.07 -21.28
N ALA A 74 -4.24 1.13 -20.94
CA ALA A 74 -4.31 2.36 -21.71
C ALA A 74 -2.99 3.15 -21.70
N ARG A 75 -2.19 3.05 -20.63
CA ARG A 75 -0.96 3.83 -20.44
C ARG A 75 0.30 3.16 -20.99
N GLU A 76 0.47 1.86 -20.80
CA GLU A 76 1.72 1.16 -21.14
C GLU A 76 1.67 0.43 -22.49
N GLY A 77 0.57 0.57 -23.23
CA GLY A 77 0.40 -0.01 -24.56
C GLY A 77 0.50 -1.52 -24.51
N CYS A 78 -0.49 -2.20 -23.93
CA CYS A 78 -0.74 -3.64 -23.96
C CYS A 78 0.51 -4.58 -23.91
N ARG A 79 1.60 -4.19 -23.26
CA ARG A 79 2.71 -5.10 -22.99
C ARG A 79 2.25 -6.03 -21.89
N GLN A 80 1.98 -7.28 -22.26
CA GLN A 80 1.66 -8.35 -21.32
C GLN A 80 2.84 -8.52 -20.36
N GLU A 81 2.74 -7.94 -19.16
CA GLU A 81 3.56 -8.36 -18.04
C GLU A 81 3.36 -9.88 -17.90
N LYS A 82 4.46 -10.63 -17.96
CA LYS A 82 4.43 -12.08 -17.69
C LYS A 82 3.62 -12.31 -16.43
N ALA A 83 2.73 -13.31 -16.44
CA ALA A 83 1.78 -13.62 -15.37
C ALA A 83 2.48 -13.90 -14.03
N ALA A 84 2.93 -12.84 -13.36
CA ALA A 84 3.51 -12.92 -12.04
C ALA A 84 2.42 -13.38 -11.08
N LYS A 85 2.83 -14.10 -10.02
CA LYS A 85 1.93 -14.55 -8.95
C LYS A 85 1.13 -13.39 -8.32
N ASP A 86 1.62 -12.17 -8.48
CA ASP A 86 1.08 -10.96 -7.88
C ASP A 86 0.54 -9.98 -8.92
N SER A 87 0.11 -10.48 -10.07
CA SER A 87 -0.48 -9.66 -11.12
C SER A 87 -1.95 -9.31 -10.77
N PRO A 88 -2.40 -8.06 -11.00
CA PRO A 88 -3.79 -7.68 -10.88
C PRO A 88 -4.75 -8.63 -11.62
N ARG A 89 -4.37 -9.04 -12.85
CA ARG A 89 -5.16 -9.98 -13.68
C ARG A 89 -5.41 -11.33 -13.00
N ARG A 90 -4.42 -11.86 -12.28
CA ARG A 90 -4.56 -13.13 -11.56
C ARG A 90 -5.52 -12.99 -10.38
N LEU A 91 -5.47 -11.86 -9.67
CA LEU A 91 -6.42 -11.59 -8.58
C LEU A 91 -7.84 -11.46 -9.14
N SER A 92 -8.06 -10.66 -10.20
CA SER A 92 -9.38 -10.55 -10.87
C SER A 92 -9.90 -11.93 -11.28
N TYR A 93 -9.10 -12.76 -11.96
CA TYR A 93 -9.49 -14.14 -12.32
C TYR A 93 -9.83 -15.01 -11.10
N THR A 94 -9.08 -14.88 -10.01
CA THR A 94 -9.33 -15.65 -8.78
C THR A 94 -10.65 -15.23 -8.13
N LEU A 95 -10.94 -13.94 -8.09
CA LEU A 95 -12.18 -13.39 -7.54
C LEU A 95 -13.39 -13.73 -8.42
N ASP A 96 -13.22 -13.69 -9.74
CA ASP A 96 -14.26 -14.11 -10.70
C ASP A 96 -14.63 -15.59 -10.51
N ARG A 97 -13.62 -16.45 -10.40
CA ARG A 97 -13.85 -17.85 -10.03
C ARG A 97 -14.53 -17.96 -8.68
N PHE A 98 -14.09 -17.24 -7.65
CA PHE A 98 -14.70 -17.35 -6.33
C PHE A 98 -16.18 -16.93 -6.31
N THR A 99 -16.51 -15.85 -7.02
CA THR A 99 -17.86 -15.27 -7.07
C THR A 99 -18.83 -16.07 -7.93
N SER A 100 -18.34 -16.85 -8.90
CA SER A 100 -19.17 -17.77 -9.68
C SER A 100 -19.59 -19.06 -8.94
N HIS A 101 -18.98 -19.38 -7.80
CA HIS A 101 -19.38 -20.55 -7.01
C HIS A 101 -20.61 -20.27 -6.13
N THR A 102 -21.67 -21.05 -6.34
CA THR A 102 -22.95 -20.96 -5.62
C THR A 102 -23.00 -21.80 -4.33
N TYR A 103 -21.88 -21.93 -3.62
CA TYR A 103 -21.85 -22.68 -2.35
C TYR A 103 -22.34 -21.81 -1.19
N PHE A 104 -23.40 -22.29 -0.54
CA PHE A 104 -24.01 -21.71 0.66
C PHE A 104 -24.21 -22.79 1.74
N ASP A 105 -23.31 -23.77 1.83
CA ASP A 105 -23.34 -24.74 2.93
C ASP A 105 -22.87 -24.12 4.25
N PHE A 106 -23.03 -24.86 5.36
CA PHE A 106 -22.62 -24.43 6.69
C PHE A 106 -21.13 -24.08 6.75
N TYR A 107 -20.28 -24.79 6.00
CA TYR A 107 -18.85 -24.57 5.99
C TYR A 107 -18.51 -23.20 5.38
N HIS A 108 -19.06 -22.85 4.22
CA HIS A 108 -18.78 -21.58 3.55
C HIS A 108 -19.42 -20.38 4.24
N GLN A 109 -20.49 -20.61 5.01
CA GLN A 109 -21.14 -19.59 5.85
C GLN A 109 -20.46 -19.41 7.21
N ALA A 110 -19.61 -20.37 7.64
CA ALA A 110 -18.93 -20.28 8.93
C ALA A 110 -18.05 -19.02 9.00
N PRO A 111 -18.10 -18.25 10.10
CA PRO A 111 -17.36 -16.99 10.24
C PRO A 111 -15.86 -17.14 10.03
N TRP A 112 -15.27 -18.21 10.54
CA TRP A 112 -13.85 -18.48 10.32
C TRP A 112 -13.50 -18.68 8.83
N VAL A 113 -14.32 -19.43 8.09
CA VAL A 113 -14.07 -19.73 6.67
C VAL A 113 -14.28 -18.50 5.81
N ALA A 114 -15.42 -17.83 5.98
CA ALA A 114 -15.74 -16.58 5.29
C ALA A 114 -14.71 -15.49 5.60
N GLY A 115 -14.40 -15.28 6.89
CA GLY A 115 -13.38 -14.32 7.33
C GLY A 115 -11.98 -14.64 6.80
N SER A 116 -11.60 -15.92 6.71
CA SER A 116 -10.31 -16.33 6.11
C SER A 116 -10.25 -15.97 4.63
N HIS A 117 -11.32 -16.20 3.87
CA HIS A 117 -11.41 -15.78 2.48
C HIS A 117 -11.33 -14.26 2.33
N MET A 118 -12.08 -13.51 3.14
CA MET A 118 -12.04 -12.05 3.15
C MET A 118 -10.62 -11.54 3.42
N ALA A 119 -9.98 -12.03 4.49
CA ALA A 119 -8.61 -11.65 4.85
C ALA A 119 -7.61 -12.00 3.73
N ALA A 120 -7.77 -13.15 3.07
CA ALA A 120 -6.91 -13.55 1.95
C ALA A 120 -7.08 -12.65 0.71
N PHE A 121 -8.31 -12.38 0.28
CA PHE A 121 -8.57 -11.51 -0.87
C PHE A 121 -8.11 -10.09 -0.59
N HIS A 122 -8.46 -9.58 0.58
CA HIS A 122 -8.12 -8.24 1.00
C HIS A 122 -6.61 -8.05 1.17
N GLY A 123 -5.94 -8.99 1.81
CA GLY A 123 -4.48 -8.99 1.93
C GLY A 123 -3.78 -9.06 0.57
N HIS A 124 -4.31 -9.86 -0.37
CA HIS A 124 -3.77 -9.91 -1.72
C HIS A 124 -4.00 -8.61 -2.50
N ALA A 125 -5.20 -8.04 -2.38
CA ALA A 125 -5.58 -6.76 -2.95
C ALA A 125 -4.69 -5.62 -2.44
N GLN A 126 -4.50 -5.52 -1.13
CA GLN A 126 -3.60 -4.55 -0.50
C GLN A 126 -2.17 -4.67 -1.03
N ARG A 127 -1.65 -5.90 -1.10
CA ARG A 127 -0.28 -6.13 -1.61
C ARG A 127 -0.12 -5.68 -3.06
N ILE A 128 -1.09 -5.97 -3.92
CA ILE A 128 -1.07 -5.51 -5.32
C ILE A 128 -1.20 -3.99 -5.37
N GLY A 129 -2.14 -3.41 -4.62
CA GLY A 129 -2.36 -1.97 -4.55
C GLY A 129 -1.12 -1.20 -4.08
N PHE A 130 -0.44 -1.64 -3.02
CA PHE A 130 0.82 -1.02 -2.59
C PHE A 130 1.91 -1.08 -3.65
N ARG A 131 1.99 -2.16 -4.42
CA ARG A 131 2.94 -2.24 -5.53
C ARG A 131 2.59 -1.27 -6.65
N LEU A 132 1.31 -1.09 -6.96
CA LEU A 132 0.88 -0.06 -7.92
C LEU A 132 1.23 1.35 -7.42
N LEU A 133 0.95 1.65 -6.14
CA LEU A 133 1.32 2.91 -5.52
C LEU A 133 2.84 3.16 -5.50
N ASN A 134 3.63 2.09 -5.35
CA ASN A 134 5.10 2.15 -5.39
C ASN A 134 5.67 2.10 -6.81
N LYS A 135 4.89 1.68 -7.82
CA LYS A 135 5.30 1.60 -9.23
C LYS A 135 5.70 3.00 -9.69
N LYS A 136 6.94 3.13 -10.19
CA LYS A 136 7.56 4.43 -10.55
C LYS A 136 7.53 5.48 -9.43
N GLY A 137 7.24 5.08 -8.19
CA GLY A 137 7.17 5.94 -7.03
C GLY A 137 5.96 6.88 -7.03
N ILE A 138 4.86 6.52 -7.70
CA ILE A 138 3.69 7.40 -7.91
C ILE A 138 3.20 8.04 -6.61
N LEU A 139 2.88 7.26 -5.58
CA LEU A 139 2.40 7.79 -4.30
C LEU A 139 3.46 8.66 -3.62
N GLY A 140 4.71 8.18 -3.58
CA GLY A 140 5.78 8.92 -2.93
C GLY A 140 6.03 10.26 -3.60
N CYS A 141 6.05 10.31 -4.93
CA CYS A 141 6.18 11.56 -5.67
C CYS A 141 5.02 12.51 -5.36
N THR A 142 3.78 12.01 -5.30
CA THR A 142 2.60 12.83 -4.94
C THR A 142 2.77 13.48 -3.57
N LEU A 143 3.16 12.70 -2.55
CA LEU A 143 3.34 13.21 -1.19
C LEU A 143 4.56 14.13 -1.06
N HIS A 144 5.65 13.85 -1.78
CA HIS A 144 6.81 14.75 -1.86
C HIS A 144 6.44 16.08 -2.53
N LEU A 145 5.65 16.06 -3.63
CA LEU A 145 5.16 17.27 -4.29
C LEU A 145 4.27 18.09 -3.36
N TYR A 146 3.29 17.45 -2.70
CA TYR A 146 2.41 18.12 -1.74
C TYR A 146 3.20 18.78 -0.60
N SER A 147 4.12 18.02 0.02
CA SER A 147 5.00 18.55 1.07
C SER A 147 5.84 19.73 0.56
N PHE A 148 6.40 19.59 -0.64
CA PHE A 148 7.25 20.60 -1.25
C PHE A 148 6.49 21.91 -1.48
N LEU A 149 5.34 21.84 -2.15
CA LEU A 149 4.49 23.01 -2.41
C LEU A 149 4.03 23.69 -1.12
N SER A 150 3.62 22.88 -0.13
CA SER A 150 3.19 23.37 1.19
C SER A 150 4.28 24.12 1.95
N LYS A 151 5.56 23.73 1.79
CA LYS A 151 6.69 24.33 2.53
C LYS A 151 7.36 25.49 1.80
N VAL A 152 7.47 25.41 0.48
CA VAL A 152 8.24 26.36 -0.31
C VAL A 152 7.44 27.60 -0.66
N SER A 153 6.15 27.43 -0.88
CA SER A 153 5.42 28.41 -1.69
C SER A 153 4.14 28.89 -1.03
N GLY A 154 3.61 28.13 -0.07
CA GLY A 154 2.25 28.36 0.46
C GLY A 154 1.16 28.27 -0.62
N LEU A 155 1.51 27.83 -1.84
CA LEU A 155 0.62 27.79 -3.01
C LEU A 155 -0.37 26.63 -2.95
N CYS A 156 -0.12 25.63 -2.11
CA CYS A 156 -1.03 24.53 -1.93
C CYS A 156 -2.01 24.86 -0.80
N LEU A 157 -3.30 24.90 -1.13
CA LEU A 157 -4.35 24.75 -0.14
C LEU A 157 -4.11 23.44 0.60
N ARG A 158 -4.03 23.51 1.93
CA ARG A 158 -3.90 22.31 2.76
C ARG A 158 -5.13 21.44 2.55
N THR A 159 -4.91 20.22 2.06
CA THR A 159 -5.96 19.22 1.91
C THR A 159 -5.84 18.22 3.05
N THR A 160 -6.92 18.00 3.79
CA THR A 160 -6.94 17.09 4.94
C THR A 160 -6.50 15.67 4.55
N ILE A 161 -6.96 15.17 3.41
CA ILE A 161 -6.61 13.83 2.92
C ILE A 161 -5.11 13.65 2.67
N LEU A 162 -4.39 14.60 2.06
CA LEU A 162 -2.94 14.46 1.83
C LEU A 162 -2.15 14.59 3.14
N ASP A 163 -2.62 15.39 4.11
CA ASP A 163 -2.04 15.43 5.45
C ASP A 163 -2.17 14.08 6.17
N GLU A 164 -3.34 13.45 6.08
CA GLU A 164 -3.58 12.10 6.62
C GLU A 164 -2.75 11.03 5.91
N LEU A 165 -2.67 11.07 4.57
CA LEU A 165 -1.83 10.17 3.79
C LEU A 165 -0.34 10.33 4.15
N MET A 166 0.13 11.56 4.42
CA MET A 166 1.48 11.77 4.96
C MET A 166 1.65 11.16 6.35
N ALA A 167 0.64 11.21 7.22
CA ALA A 167 0.70 10.56 8.54
C ALA A 167 0.79 9.04 8.42
N ILE A 168 0.05 8.45 7.48
CA ILE A 168 0.00 7.00 7.22
C ILE A 168 1.29 6.51 6.54
N PHE A 169 1.69 7.15 5.45
CA PHE A 169 2.76 6.69 4.57
C PHE A 169 4.11 7.37 4.82
N GLY A 170 4.15 8.42 5.62
CA GLY A 170 5.32 9.29 5.78
C GLY A 170 6.58 8.52 6.14
N LYS A 171 6.51 7.57 7.08
CA LYS A 171 7.67 6.75 7.49
C LYS A 171 8.30 5.96 6.34
N ALA A 172 7.50 5.51 5.37
CA ALA A 172 8.00 4.79 4.19
C ALA A 172 8.46 5.74 3.07
N VAL A 173 7.86 6.93 2.98
CA VAL A 173 8.06 7.87 1.87
C VAL A 173 9.15 8.91 2.15
N PHE A 174 9.20 9.47 3.35
CA PHE A 174 10.13 10.54 3.72
C PHE A 174 11.37 9.99 4.44
N LEU A 175 12.41 9.71 3.65
CA LEU A 175 13.65 9.08 4.11
C LEU A 175 14.80 10.07 4.32
N GLY A 176 15.80 9.71 5.13
CA GLY A 176 17.08 10.42 5.30
C GLY A 176 17.31 11.02 6.69
N ASP A 177 18.19 12.04 6.81
CA ASP A 177 18.70 12.59 8.10
C ASP A 177 17.73 13.52 8.83
N GLY A 178 16.46 13.15 8.92
CA GLY A 178 15.45 13.86 9.71
C GLY A 178 14.71 12.91 10.63
N PRO A 179 13.81 13.41 11.50
CA PRO A 179 12.89 12.53 12.22
C PRO A 179 12.15 11.67 11.20
N GLN A 180 12.20 10.34 11.37
CA GLN A 180 11.67 9.41 10.39
C GLN A 180 10.18 9.68 10.16
N GLY A 181 9.81 9.81 8.89
CA GLY A 181 8.44 10.04 8.48
C GLY A 181 7.96 11.48 8.54
N LEU A 182 8.80 12.45 8.91
CA LEU A 182 8.44 13.85 8.76
C LEU A 182 8.76 14.37 7.34
N PRO A 183 7.90 15.25 6.79
CA PRO A 183 8.13 15.81 5.47
C PRO A 183 9.42 16.65 5.41
N PRO A 184 10.14 16.64 4.27
CA PRO A 184 11.37 17.39 4.12
C PRO A 184 11.15 18.91 4.24
N THR A 185 12.09 19.61 4.87
CA THR A 185 12.12 21.08 4.94
C THR A 185 13.22 21.70 4.06
N LYS A 186 14.11 20.86 3.51
CA LYS A 186 15.21 21.20 2.62
C LYS A 186 15.69 19.94 1.90
N ASN A 187 16.46 20.11 0.82
CA ASN A 187 17.01 19.01 0.03
C ASN A 187 15.90 18.11 -0.53
N PHE A 188 14.82 18.72 -1.02
CA PHE A 188 13.62 18.05 -1.51
C PHE A 188 13.96 17.00 -2.60
N ALA A 189 14.78 17.38 -3.58
CA ALA A 189 15.17 16.48 -4.66
C ALA A 189 15.96 15.27 -4.14
N ASN A 190 16.96 15.51 -3.28
CA ASN A 190 17.74 14.42 -2.68
C ASN A 190 16.88 13.45 -1.86
N ARG A 191 15.88 13.97 -1.13
CA ARG A 191 14.96 13.16 -0.32
C ARG A 191 14.05 12.29 -1.17
N LEU A 192 13.56 12.85 -2.27
CA LEU A 192 12.81 12.11 -3.28
C LEU A 192 13.69 11.00 -3.91
N TYR A 193 14.93 11.31 -4.30
CA TYR A 193 15.83 10.30 -4.86
C TYR A 193 16.12 9.14 -3.89
N LEU A 194 16.28 9.42 -2.59
CA LEU A 194 16.44 8.36 -1.58
C LEU A 194 15.21 7.44 -1.53
N PHE A 195 14.00 8.01 -1.60
CA PHE A 195 12.76 7.23 -1.67
C PHE A 195 12.77 6.30 -2.88
N LEU A 196 13.13 6.84 -4.05
CA LEU A 196 13.18 6.09 -5.32
C LEU A 196 14.34 5.07 -5.40
N GLY A 197 15.14 4.93 -4.34
CA GLY A 197 16.16 3.89 -4.23
C GLY A 197 17.58 4.33 -4.55
N SER A 198 17.79 5.61 -4.83
CA SER A 198 19.15 6.14 -5.00
C SER A 198 19.96 5.97 -3.72
N ARG A 199 21.22 5.58 -3.87
CA ARG A 199 22.15 5.46 -2.75
C ARG A 199 22.84 6.80 -2.50
N ARG A 200 23.10 7.11 -1.23
CA ARG A 200 23.97 8.23 -0.89
C ARG A 200 25.37 7.94 -1.43
N LEU A 201 25.88 8.84 -2.25
CA LEU A 201 27.30 8.84 -2.58
C LEU A 201 28.05 9.32 -1.34
N SER A 202 28.61 8.38 -0.58
CA SER A 202 29.53 8.70 0.51
C SER A 202 30.74 9.40 -0.07
N PHE A 203 30.76 10.72 0.00
CA PHE A 203 31.99 11.49 -0.08
C PHE A 203 32.11 12.26 1.22
N ARG A 204 33.34 12.34 1.75
CA ARG A 204 33.75 13.09 2.96
C ARG A 204 33.29 14.55 3.04
N ASN A 205 32.56 15.07 2.04
CA ASN A 205 32.03 16.42 1.99
C ASN A 205 30.54 16.46 2.37
N ARG A 206 30.18 17.46 3.20
CA ARG A 206 28.82 17.73 3.71
C ARG A 206 27.76 18.02 2.61
N ASN A 207 28.15 18.02 1.33
CA ASN A 207 27.30 18.30 0.17
C ASN A 207 27.14 17.07 -0.75
N ALA A 208 27.01 15.88 -0.17
CA ALA A 208 26.79 14.66 -0.95
C ALA A 208 25.50 14.75 -1.77
N ARG A 209 25.64 14.94 -3.09
CA ARG A 209 24.52 14.89 -4.04
C ARG A 209 24.08 13.45 -4.23
N VAL A 210 22.77 13.20 -4.13
CA VAL A 210 22.18 11.91 -4.50
C VAL A 210 21.89 11.98 -6.00
N LYS A 211 22.39 11.03 -6.80
CA LYS A 211 22.04 10.97 -8.22
C LYS A 211 20.61 10.49 -8.40
N ALA A 212 19.91 11.04 -9.38
CA ALA A 212 18.62 10.51 -9.81
C ALA A 212 18.73 9.01 -10.11
N PRO A 213 17.71 8.21 -9.78
CA PRO A 213 17.69 6.79 -10.14
C PRO A 213 17.70 6.66 -11.67
N LEU A 214 18.51 5.76 -12.20
CA LEU A 214 18.59 5.50 -13.64
C LEU A 214 17.36 4.75 -14.17
N ASP A 215 16.65 4.03 -13.29
CA ASP A 215 15.54 3.16 -13.66
C ASP A 215 14.44 3.18 -12.59
N LEU A 216 13.31 3.84 -12.92
CA LEU A 216 12.13 3.91 -12.06
C LEU A 216 11.37 2.57 -11.95
N SER A 217 11.73 1.55 -12.73
CA SER A 217 11.16 0.21 -12.61
C SER A 217 11.76 -0.60 -11.44
N GLN A 218 12.91 -0.15 -10.90
CA GLN A 218 13.64 -0.86 -9.84
C GLN A 218 13.53 -0.18 -8.47
N ILE A 219 12.45 0.56 -8.23
CA ILE A 219 12.22 1.21 -6.95
C ILE A 219 12.03 0.14 -5.87
N PRO A 220 12.74 0.23 -4.73
CA PRO A 220 12.55 -0.70 -3.63
C PRO A 220 11.09 -0.73 -3.17
N ASP A 221 10.55 -1.91 -2.89
CA ASP A 221 9.23 -2.02 -2.29
C ASP A 221 9.27 -1.54 -0.84
N ARG A 222 8.70 -0.34 -0.61
CA ARG A 222 8.67 0.31 0.71
C ARG A 222 7.30 0.29 1.37
N LEU A 223 6.25 -0.01 0.60
CA LEU A 223 4.87 0.13 1.05
C LEU A 223 4.28 -1.20 1.52
N THR A 224 4.68 -2.33 0.91
CA THR A 224 4.05 -3.63 1.21
C THR A 224 4.16 -4.06 2.68
N ASN A 225 5.20 -3.63 3.40
CA ASN A 225 5.40 -3.98 4.81
C ASN A 225 4.61 -3.10 5.79
N LEU A 226 3.83 -2.13 5.30
CA LEU A 226 3.08 -1.21 6.17
C LEU A 226 1.83 -1.85 6.76
N CYS A 227 1.24 -2.83 6.09
CA CYS A 227 0.04 -3.55 6.55
C CYS A 227 0.36 -5.04 6.71
N ILE A 228 -0.02 -5.64 7.84
CA ILE A 228 0.22 -7.05 8.13
C ILE A 228 -0.52 -7.98 7.15
N LEU A 229 -1.70 -7.57 6.68
CA LEU A 229 -2.54 -8.41 5.81
C LEU A 229 -1.88 -8.72 4.47
N THR A 230 -0.96 -7.87 3.99
CA THR A 230 -0.21 -8.14 2.76
C THR A 230 0.59 -9.44 2.86
N HIS A 231 0.97 -9.85 4.07
CA HIS A 231 1.72 -11.06 4.35
C HIS A 231 0.84 -12.29 4.55
N HIS A 232 -0.49 -12.14 4.59
CA HIS A 232 -1.45 -13.23 4.79
C HIS A 232 -1.49 -14.25 3.63
N SER A 233 -1.06 -13.84 2.44
CA SER A 233 -1.06 -14.69 1.23
C SER A 233 0.25 -15.40 0.94
N ILE A 234 1.30 -15.15 1.73
CA ILE A 234 2.62 -15.77 1.51
C ILE A 234 2.67 -17.02 2.38
N ASP A 235 3.09 -18.16 1.79
CA ASP A 235 3.29 -19.51 2.38
C ASP A 235 4.26 -19.57 3.58
N SER A 236 4.34 -18.53 4.39
CA SER A 236 5.02 -18.48 5.68
C SER A 236 4.83 -17.12 6.35
N HIS A 237 3.75 -16.94 7.12
CA HIS A 237 3.72 -15.95 8.21
C HIS A 237 4.98 -16.05 9.10
N LEU A 238 5.54 -17.26 9.21
CA LEU A 238 6.80 -17.56 9.89
C LEU A 238 8.04 -16.86 9.30
N LYS A 239 8.01 -16.37 8.05
CA LYS A 239 9.19 -15.77 7.41
C LYS A 239 9.20 -14.26 7.43
N ASP A 240 8.07 -13.57 7.67
CA ASP A 240 8.05 -12.12 7.54
C ASP A 240 8.56 -11.40 8.79
N ARG A 241 9.69 -10.69 8.66
CA ARG A 241 10.28 -9.92 9.76
C ARG A 241 9.37 -8.77 10.20
N SER A 242 8.61 -8.18 9.27
CA SER A 242 7.79 -7.01 9.57
C SER A 242 6.65 -7.39 10.53
N PHE A 243 5.95 -8.49 10.23
CA PHE A 243 4.94 -9.08 11.11
C PHE A 243 5.47 -9.35 12.52
N TRP A 244 6.58 -10.08 12.63
CA TRP A 244 7.14 -10.42 13.95
C TRP A 244 7.64 -9.20 14.73
N SER A 245 8.18 -8.19 14.03
CA SER A 245 8.60 -6.93 14.67
C SER A 245 7.41 -6.11 15.20
N LYS A 246 6.23 -6.22 14.58
CA LYS A 246 5.00 -5.62 15.09
C LYS A 246 4.41 -6.44 16.24
N LEU A 247 4.40 -7.78 16.11
CA LEU A 247 3.85 -8.70 17.10
C LEU A 247 4.63 -8.69 18.42
N SER A 248 5.95 -8.57 18.35
CA SER A 248 6.80 -8.47 19.53
C SER A 248 8.05 -7.62 19.27
N PRO A 249 7.92 -6.28 19.31
CA PRO A 249 8.99 -5.35 18.94
C PRO A 249 10.27 -5.48 19.79
N ASN A 250 10.15 -6.02 21.01
CA ASN A 250 11.27 -6.13 21.95
C ASN A 250 11.76 -7.57 22.17
N GLU A 251 10.99 -8.59 21.82
CA GLU A 251 11.35 -9.99 22.11
C GLU A 251 11.82 -10.74 20.86
N VAL A 252 11.33 -10.36 19.67
CA VAL A 252 11.67 -11.01 18.41
C VAL A 252 12.52 -10.09 17.56
N VAL A 253 13.81 -10.02 17.90
CA VAL A 253 14.80 -9.29 17.10
C VAL A 253 15.45 -10.26 16.11
N ILE A 254 14.93 -10.31 14.89
CA ILE A 254 15.43 -11.23 13.85
C ILE A 254 16.73 -10.69 13.27
N ARG A 255 17.86 -10.99 13.94
CA ARG A 255 19.23 -10.61 13.53
C ARG A 255 19.98 -11.80 12.95
N GLY A 256 19.48 -12.38 11.85
CA GLY A 256 20.18 -13.55 11.30
C GLY A 256 19.56 -14.18 10.05
N GLY A 257 20.20 -15.27 9.63
CA GLY A 257 19.73 -16.18 8.59
C GLY A 257 18.45 -16.92 8.98
N ARG A 258 18.00 -17.87 8.15
CA ARG A 258 16.72 -18.57 8.33
C ARG A 258 16.66 -19.38 9.64
N ILE A 259 17.75 -20.05 10.02
CA ILE A 259 17.81 -20.95 11.19
C ILE A 259 17.59 -20.18 12.50
N ASP A 260 18.26 -19.04 12.67
CA ASP A 260 18.16 -18.20 13.86
C ASP A 260 16.74 -17.62 14.05
N ARG A 261 16.05 -17.35 12.93
CA ARG A 261 14.66 -16.91 12.92
C ARG A 261 13.71 -17.99 13.44
N ASP A 262 13.81 -19.20 12.90
CA ASP A 262 12.91 -20.30 13.28
C ASP A 262 13.10 -20.67 14.76
N ALA A 263 14.34 -20.64 15.27
CA ALA A 263 14.63 -20.82 16.69
C ALA A 263 14.03 -19.71 17.56
N THR A 264 14.15 -18.45 17.13
CA THR A 264 13.58 -17.29 17.84
C THR A 264 12.05 -17.36 17.90
N ILE A 265 11.40 -17.69 16.78
CA ILE A 265 9.94 -17.85 16.71
C ILE A 265 9.48 -19.03 17.59
N THR A 266 10.19 -20.16 17.53
CA THR A 266 9.89 -21.31 18.40
C THR A 266 10.01 -20.95 19.88
N LYS A 267 11.03 -20.17 20.25
CA LYS A 267 11.21 -19.68 21.63
C LYS A 267 10.07 -18.75 22.05
N PHE A 268 9.59 -17.90 21.14
CA PHE A 268 8.43 -17.05 21.37
C PHE A 268 7.17 -17.89 21.66
N PHE A 269 6.85 -18.89 20.82
CA PHE A 269 5.71 -19.80 21.06
C PHE A 269 5.82 -20.61 22.35
N ARG A 270 7.02 -20.91 22.83
CA ARG A 270 7.22 -21.59 24.12
C ARG A 270 6.99 -20.70 25.33
N ARG A 271 7.11 -19.38 25.16
CA ARG A 271 7.02 -18.38 26.25
C ARG A 271 5.62 -17.80 26.40
N HIS A 272 4.74 -18.03 25.43
CA HIS A 272 3.41 -17.45 25.39
C HIS A 272 2.39 -18.53 25.11
N THR A 273 1.25 -18.41 25.78
CA THR A 273 0.07 -19.21 25.48
C THR A 273 -0.50 -18.82 24.11
N HIS A 274 -1.24 -19.74 23.48
CA HIS A 274 -1.93 -19.41 22.23
C HIS A 274 -2.91 -18.24 22.39
N ALA A 275 -3.58 -18.14 23.54
CA ALA A 275 -4.50 -17.04 23.84
C ALA A 275 -3.80 -15.67 23.83
N GLU A 276 -2.62 -15.57 24.44
CA GLU A 276 -1.83 -14.33 24.42
C GLU A 276 -1.40 -13.96 23.01
N ILE A 277 -0.98 -14.94 22.20
CA ILE A 277 -0.54 -14.70 20.82
C ILE A 277 -1.72 -14.24 19.95
N ILE A 278 -2.89 -14.89 20.10
CA ILE A 278 -4.12 -14.49 19.41
C ILE A 278 -4.50 -13.08 19.81
N GLN A 279 -4.49 -12.75 21.10
CA GLN A 279 -4.85 -11.43 21.59
C GLN A 279 -3.87 -10.35 21.09
N LYS A 280 -2.55 -10.60 21.13
CA LYS A 280 -1.54 -9.69 20.55
C LYS A 280 -1.77 -9.48 19.05
N THR A 281 -2.02 -10.55 18.30
CA THR A 281 -2.28 -10.49 16.85
C THR A 281 -3.55 -9.69 16.57
N ARG A 282 -4.63 -9.97 17.32
CA ARG A 282 -5.91 -9.26 17.24
C ARG A 282 -5.71 -7.76 17.44
N THR A 283 -5.06 -7.34 18.52
CA THR A 283 -4.84 -5.92 18.82
C THR A 283 -4.10 -5.19 17.70
N ILE A 284 -3.12 -5.83 17.06
CA ILE A 284 -2.37 -5.18 15.97
C ILE A 284 -3.20 -5.12 14.69
N VAL A 285 -3.93 -6.18 14.36
CA VAL A 285 -4.80 -6.22 13.19
C VAL A 285 -5.95 -5.22 13.36
N GLU A 286 -6.61 -5.19 14.51
CA GLU A 286 -7.66 -4.21 14.84
C GLU A 286 -7.14 -2.78 14.71
N ALA A 287 -5.93 -2.47 15.17
CA ALA A 287 -5.33 -1.16 15.00
C ALA A 287 -5.12 -0.77 13.52
N GLU A 288 -4.89 -1.73 12.62
CA GLU A 288 -4.79 -1.47 11.17
C GLU A 288 -6.16 -1.24 10.49
N PHE A 289 -7.27 -1.69 11.10
CA PHE A 289 -8.63 -1.52 10.57
C PHE A 289 -9.41 -0.36 11.23
N GLU A 290 -9.27 -0.20 12.54
CA GLU A 290 -10.10 0.69 13.36
C GLU A 290 -9.27 1.78 14.05
N GLY A 291 -7.95 1.74 13.93
CA GLY A 291 -7.08 2.77 14.49
C GLY A 291 -7.28 4.12 13.82
N VAL A 292 -6.59 5.12 14.36
CA VAL A 292 -6.55 6.52 13.85
C VAL A 292 -6.19 6.57 12.35
N HIS A 293 -5.45 5.58 11.89
CA HIS A 293 -4.91 5.47 10.53
C HIS A 293 -5.20 4.06 10.00
N PRO A 294 -6.42 3.80 9.49
CA PRO A 294 -6.88 2.46 9.16
C PRO A 294 -6.28 1.98 7.83
N ILE A 295 -4.97 1.73 7.81
CA ILE A 295 -4.22 1.38 6.60
C ILE A 295 -4.76 0.15 5.90
N ALA A 296 -5.28 -0.84 6.65
CA ALA A 296 -5.89 -2.01 6.06
C ALA A 296 -7.15 -1.64 5.29
N ARG A 297 -7.88 -0.58 5.65
CA ARG A 297 -9.11 -0.17 4.97
C ARG A 297 -8.89 0.68 3.74
N ILE A 298 -7.67 1.15 3.46
CA ILE A 298 -7.42 2.00 2.28
C ILE A 298 -7.59 1.18 1.00
N ASN A 299 -8.51 1.59 0.14
CA ASN A 299 -8.58 1.14 -1.24
C ASN A 299 -7.38 1.70 -2.02
N CYS A 300 -6.29 0.95 -2.02
CA CYS A 300 -5.06 1.34 -2.69
C CYS A 300 -5.21 1.49 -4.21
N PHE A 301 -6.24 0.89 -4.83
CA PHE A 301 -6.52 1.07 -6.26
C PHE A 301 -7.15 2.45 -6.54
N GLU A 302 -8.08 2.88 -5.68
CA GLU A 302 -8.68 4.22 -5.79
C GLU A 302 -7.63 5.31 -5.50
N LEU A 303 -6.83 5.12 -4.45
CA LEU A 303 -5.72 6.04 -4.14
C LEU A 303 -4.72 6.14 -5.31
N TYR A 304 -4.44 5.00 -5.96
CA TYR A 304 -3.56 4.93 -7.12
C TYR A 304 -4.13 5.72 -8.29
N LYS A 305 -5.43 5.57 -8.58
CA LYS A 305 -6.15 6.34 -9.60
C LYS A 305 -6.08 7.85 -9.34
N TYR A 306 -6.34 8.32 -8.12
CA TYR A 306 -6.24 9.76 -7.80
C TYR A 306 -4.83 10.33 -7.99
N CYS A 307 -3.80 9.58 -7.59
CA CYS A 307 -2.42 9.98 -7.87
C CYS A 307 -2.16 10.08 -9.37
N LEU A 308 -2.60 9.09 -10.13
CA LEU A 308 -2.45 9.04 -11.58
C LEU A 308 -3.20 10.15 -12.32
N GLU A 309 -4.40 10.52 -11.87
CA GLU A 309 -5.18 11.64 -12.39
C GLU A 309 -4.47 12.97 -12.16
N MET A 310 -3.89 13.17 -10.97
CA MET A 310 -3.09 14.35 -10.65
C MET A 310 -1.90 14.47 -11.61
N TRP A 311 -1.10 13.41 -11.75
CA TRP A 311 0.08 13.43 -12.62
C TRP A 311 -0.27 13.61 -14.10
N ASP A 312 -1.40 13.06 -14.55
CA ASP A 312 -1.90 13.31 -15.90
C ASP A 312 -2.40 14.74 -16.11
N GLY A 313 -3.00 15.36 -15.09
CA GLY A 313 -3.34 16.78 -15.09
C GLY A 313 -2.10 17.65 -15.27
N VAL A 314 -1.05 17.37 -14.49
CA VAL A 314 0.23 18.08 -14.55
C VAL A 314 0.83 17.94 -15.95
N ARG A 315 0.89 16.72 -16.48
CA ARG A 315 1.40 16.46 -17.83
C ARG A 315 0.63 17.24 -18.90
N ARG A 316 -0.71 17.24 -18.83
CA ARG A 316 -1.56 17.92 -19.83
C ARG A 316 -1.29 19.43 -19.88
N LEU A 317 -1.12 20.08 -18.73
CA LEU A 317 -0.79 21.51 -18.70
C LEU A 317 0.56 21.79 -19.35
N TYR A 318 1.59 21.00 -19.03
CA TYR A 318 2.92 21.19 -19.61
C TYR A 318 3.00 20.90 -21.11
N MET A 319 2.16 20.00 -21.62
CA MET A 319 2.14 19.65 -23.04
C MET A 319 1.24 20.57 -23.89
N PHE A 320 0.45 21.45 -23.27
CA PHE A 320 -0.36 22.41 -24.00
C PHE A 320 0.55 23.42 -24.73
N PRO A 321 0.23 23.88 -25.95
CA PRO A 321 1.01 24.91 -26.64
C PRO A 321 1.18 26.16 -25.77
N GLY A 322 2.43 26.53 -25.46
CA GLY A 322 2.74 27.63 -24.55
C GLY A 322 2.60 27.33 -23.05
N GLY A 323 2.21 26.10 -22.67
CA GLY A 323 2.09 25.66 -21.27
C GLY A 323 3.41 25.25 -20.63
N MET A 324 4.49 25.13 -21.41
CA MET A 324 5.84 24.88 -20.91
C MET A 324 6.40 26.15 -20.24
N PRO A 325 6.70 26.14 -18.94
CA PRO A 325 7.31 27.29 -18.28
C PRO A 325 8.66 27.62 -18.90
N SER A 326 8.92 28.91 -19.09
CA SER A 326 10.16 29.40 -19.70
C SER A 326 11.40 28.96 -18.93
N GLU A 327 11.28 28.77 -17.61
CA GLU A 327 12.38 28.28 -16.78
C GLU A 327 12.78 26.82 -17.04
N LEU A 328 11.92 26.04 -17.71
CA LEU A 328 12.18 24.64 -18.08
C LEU A 328 12.59 24.48 -19.55
N VAL A 329 12.44 25.53 -20.36
CA VAL A 329 12.82 25.53 -21.78
C VAL A 329 14.35 25.42 -21.92
N GLY A 330 14.82 24.53 -22.79
CA GLY A 330 16.25 24.33 -23.05
C GLY A 330 16.96 23.45 -22.03
N THR A 331 16.26 22.93 -21.02
CA THR A 331 16.82 21.88 -20.17
C THR A 331 17.00 20.58 -20.98
N PRO A 332 18.00 19.73 -20.66
CA PRO A 332 18.18 18.42 -21.30
C PRO A 332 16.95 17.49 -21.24
N LEU A 333 15.92 17.89 -20.50
CA LEU A 333 14.69 17.15 -20.30
C LEU A 333 13.64 17.38 -21.35
N ALA A 334 13.80 18.38 -22.23
CA ALA A 334 12.90 18.59 -23.36
C ALA A 334 12.62 17.28 -24.14
N GLU A 335 13.59 16.36 -24.21
CA GLU A 335 13.41 15.04 -24.82
C GLU A 335 12.65 14.04 -23.94
N GLU A 336 12.95 13.98 -22.63
CA GLU A 336 12.23 13.14 -21.66
C GLU A 336 10.76 13.54 -21.54
N LEU A 337 10.45 14.82 -21.77
CA LEU A 337 9.09 15.37 -21.73
C LEU A 337 8.21 14.93 -22.89
N ARG A 338 8.80 14.44 -23.97
CA ARG A 338 8.05 13.82 -25.06
C ARG A 338 7.60 12.40 -24.73
N LYS A 339 8.11 11.80 -23.64
CA LYS A 339 7.68 10.46 -23.22
C LYS A 339 6.27 10.52 -22.62
N PRO A 340 5.37 9.59 -23.01
CA PRO A 340 4.01 9.57 -22.49
C PRO A 340 3.95 9.15 -21.02
N GLY A 341 2.91 9.62 -20.33
CA GLY A 341 2.53 9.16 -18.98
C GLY A 341 3.28 9.85 -17.83
N PHE A 342 3.36 9.16 -16.69
CA PHE A 342 3.86 9.67 -15.41
C PHE A 342 5.29 10.23 -15.48
N SER A 343 6.16 9.63 -16.31
CA SER A 343 7.59 9.98 -16.34
C SER A 343 7.86 11.44 -16.69
N SER A 344 7.11 12.04 -17.62
CA SER A 344 7.32 13.44 -18.02
C SER A 344 6.93 14.42 -16.92
N ALA A 345 5.78 14.21 -16.27
CA ALA A 345 5.35 15.05 -15.15
C ALA A 345 6.26 14.91 -13.92
N TYR A 346 6.74 13.69 -13.65
CA TYR A 346 7.75 13.44 -12.62
C TYR A 346 9.05 14.21 -12.88
N CYS A 347 9.56 14.16 -14.11
CA CYS A 347 10.76 14.90 -14.50
C CYS A 347 10.61 16.40 -14.23
N MET A 348 9.44 16.99 -14.52
CA MET A 348 9.18 18.40 -14.20
C MET A 348 9.28 18.69 -12.71
N PHE A 349 8.60 17.87 -11.91
CA PHE A 349 8.64 18.03 -10.46
C PHE A 349 10.08 17.98 -9.92
N VAL A 350 10.87 17.01 -10.39
CA VAL A 350 12.26 16.85 -9.97
C VAL A 350 13.08 18.10 -10.27
N HIS A 351 12.99 18.68 -11.47
CA HIS A 351 13.77 19.89 -11.78
C HIS A 351 13.30 21.11 -11.03
N SER A 352 12.00 21.31 -10.88
CA SER A 352 11.50 22.39 -10.03
C SER A 352 12.03 22.23 -8.59
N ALA A 353 12.08 21.01 -8.06
CA ALA A 353 12.65 20.73 -6.75
C ALA A 353 14.17 21.02 -6.68
N GLU A 354 14.94 20.63 -7.69
CA GLU A 354 16.38 20.92 -7.76
C GLU A 354 16.67 22.42 -7.87
N MET A 355 15.92 23.15 -8.69
CA MET A 355 16.05 24.60 -8.85
C MET A 355 15.78 25.32 -7.52
N VAL A 356 14.72 24.93 -6.82
CA VAL A 356 14.41 25.49 -5.50
C VAL A 356 15.46 25.12 -4.46
N ASP A 357 15.93 23.88 -4.42
CA ASP A 357 17.00 23.46 -3.51
C ASP A 357 18.28 24.29 -3.76
N MET A 358 18.65 24.55 -5.02
CA MET A 358 19.77 25.42 -5.38
C MET A 358 19.57 26.86 -4.90
N GLU A 359 18.37 27.42 -5.07
CA GLU A 359 18.05 28.76 -4.58
C GLU A 359 18.14 28.86 -3.05
N ILE A 360 17.62 27.86 -2.33
CA ILE A 360 17.70 27.78 -0.86
C ILE A 360 19.15 27.72 -0.40
N CYS A 361 20.01 26.98 -1.12
CA CYS A 361 21.43 26.88 -0.80
C CYS A 361 22.20 28.19 -1.08
N HIS A 362 21.84 28.93 -2.12
CA HIS A 362 22.58 30.12 -2.56
C HIS A 362 22.10 31.44 -1.92
N LYS A 363 20.83 31.56 -1.53
CA LYS A 363 20.31 32.77 -0.89
C LYS A 363 20.50 32.70 0.64
N ARG A 364 21.25 33.65 1.21
CA ARG A 364 21.27 33.94 2.65
C ARG A 364 19.93 34.55 3.11
N GLY A 365 18.85 33.75 3.10
CA GLY A 365 17.59 34.09 3.80
C GLY A 365 16.58 34.99 3.06
N GLY A 366 16.71 35.20 1.74
CA GLY A 366 15.63 35.85 0.97
C GLY A 366 14.46 34.89 0.72
N PRO A 367 13.19 35.34 0.71
CA PRO A 367 12.06 34.49 0.39
C PRO A 367 12.24 33.85 -1.00
N ILE A 368 11.97 32.55 -1.09
CA ILE A 368 11.90 31.83 -2.36
C ILE A 368 10.84 32.56 -3.19
N ARG A 369 11.24 33.13 -4.32
CA ARG A 369 10.37 34.03 -5.07
C ARG A 369 9.17 33.23 -5.58
N HIS A 370 7.99 33.85 -5.56
CA HIS A 370 6.75 33.41 -6.20
C HIS A 370 6.86 33.20 -7.74
N SER A 371 8.06 33.13 -8.30
CA SER A 371 8.37 33.20 -9.72
C SER A 371 8.48 31.85 -10.42
N HIS A 372 8.41 30.72 -9.70
CA HIS A 372 8.45 29.39 -10.32
C HIS A 372 7.06 29.03 -10.88
N HIS A 373 6.81 29.36 -12.15
CA HIS A 373 5.54 29.11 -12.81
C HIS A 373 5.18 27.61 -12.83
N SER A 374 6.19 26.75 -12.97
CA SER A 374 6.05 25.29 -12.81
C SER A 374 5.41 24.86 -11.48
N LEU A 375 5.75 25.51 -10.37
CA LEU A 375 5.17 25.18 -9.06
C LEU A 375 3.70 25.59 -8.95
N HIS A 376 3.33 26.73 -9.53
CA HIS A 376 1.94 27.18 -9.58
C HIS A 376 1.08 26.20 -10.38
N LEU A 377 1.54 25.79 -11.56
CA LEU A 377 0.81 24.81 -12.38
C LEU A 377 0.63 23.47 -11.66
N MET A 378 1.67 22.96 -11.00
CA MET A 378 1.57 21.73 -10.21
C MET A 378 0.67 21.89 -8.98
N GLY A 379 0.74 23.05 -8.32
CA GLY A 379 -0.13 23.41 -7.20
C GLY A 379 -1.60 23.45 -7.58
N ASP A 380 -1.93 24.11 -8.70
CA ASP A 380 -3.30 24.22 -9.21
C ASP A 380 -3.89 22.84 -9.54
N VAL A 381 -3.12 21.98 -10.21
CA VAL A 381 -3.58 20.61 -10.52
C VAL A 381 -3.76 19.80 -9.25
N LEU A 382 -2.81 19.87 -8.31
CA LEU A 382 -2.91 19.15 -7.06
C LEU A 382 -4.14 19.62 -6.27
N SER A 383 -4.34 20.92 -6.10
CA SER A 383 -5.51 21.47 -5.44
C SER A 383 -6.80 21.00 -6.13
N ARG A 384 -6.93 21.16 -7.45
CA ARG A 384 -8.15 20.71 -8.17
C ARG A 384 -8.41 19.20 -8.06
N THR A 385 -7.36 18.38 -8.05
CA THR A 385 -7.51 16.92 -8.00
C THR A 385 -7.90 16.44 -6.60
N TRP A 386 -7.44 17.12 -5.55
CA TRP A 386 -7.61 16.67 -4.16
C TRP A 386 -8.59 17.52 -3.36
N GLU A 387 -9.12 18.60 -3.93
CA GLU A 387 -10.11 19.47 -3.31
C GLU A 387 -11.39 18.70 -2.96
N GLY A 388 -11.87 18.92 -1.73
CA GLY A 388 -13.08 18.27 -1.20
C GLY A 388 -12.94 16.79 -0.86
N LYS A 389 -11.87 16.12 -1.29
CA LYS A 389 -11.64 14.69 -1.01
C LYS A 389 -11.28 14.47 0.46
N LYS A 390 -11.81 13.39 1.03
CA LYS A 390 -11.56 12.94 2.39
C LYS A 390 -11.01 11.51 2.40
N ILE A 391 -10.41 11.11 3.52
CA ILE A 391 -9.86 9.76 3.63
C ILE A 391 -10.95 8.70 3.43
N GLU A 392 -12.19 8.98 3.85
CA GLU A 392 -13.33 8.08 3.70
C GLU A 392 -13.64 7.74 2.24
N ASP A 393 -13.35 8.65 1.30
CA ASP A 393 -13.60 8.46 -0.13
C ASP A 393 -12.68 7.40 -0.76
N ILE A 394 -11.60 7.02 -0.05
CA ILE A 394 -10.66 5.99 -0.48
C ILE A 394 -10.61 4.81 0.48
N LEU A 395 -11.57 4.68 1.40
CA LEU A 395 -11.70 3.46 2.20
C LEU A 395 -12.60 2.45 1.48
N TRP A 396 -12.30 1.17 1.65
CA TRP A 396 -13.27 0.13 1.29
C TRP A 396 -14.55 0.32 2.10
N GLU A 397 -15.70 0.24 1.41
CA GLU A 397 -17.00 0.19 2.07
C GLU A 397 -17.07 -1.08 2.93
N LYS A 398 -17.60 -0.92 4.15
CA LYS A 398 -17.57 -1.85 5.30
C LYS A 398 -17.35 -3.34 4.94
N PHE A 399 -16.32 -3.96 5.52
CA PHE A 399 -16.12 -5.41 5.59
C PHE A 399 -16.92 -6.03 6.74
#